data_AF-A0A642C339-F1
#
_entry.id   AF-A0A642C339-F1
#
_cell.length_a   1.000
_cell.length_b   1.000
_cell.length_c   1.000
_cell.angle_alpha   90.00
_cell.angle_beta   90.00
_cell.angle_gamma   90.00
#
_symmetry.space_group_name_H-M   'P 1'
#
loop_
_entity.id
_entity.type
_entity.pdbx_description
1 polymer ?
#
loop_
_entity_poly.entity_id
_entity_poly.type
_entity_poly.pdbx_seq_one_letter_code
_entity_poly.pdbx_strand_id
1 'polypeptide(L)'
;MIVRSKAPLRLGLAGGGSDVSPYSDIYGGLILNATINLYAYCTIEETNSGRIEINAYDAQCCKSYLSMSQLEIDGEASLIKGV
;
A
#
# COMPACT_ATOMS: atom_id res chain seq x y z
N MET A 1 16.15 -12.21 -7.78
CA MET A 1 15.98 -10.89 -8.42
C MET A 1 15.60 -9.84 -7.37
N ILE A 2 16.02 -8.56 -7.50
CA ILE A 2 15.60 -7.48 -6.58
C ILE A 2 14.91 -6.36 -7.38
N VAL A 3 13.69 -5.99 -6.97
CA VAL A 3 12.90 -4.90 -7.54
C VAL A 3 12.61 -3.86 -6.45
N ARG A 4 12.80 -2.58 -6.76
CA ARG A 4 12.56 -1.47 -5.84
C ARG A 4 11.61 -0.46 -6.47
N SER A 5 10.68 0.04 -5.66
CA SER A 5 9.76 1.10 -6.06
C SER A 5 9.59 2.12 -4.94
N LYS A 6 9.13 3.32 -5.31
CA LYS A 6 8.72 4.37 -4.38
C LYS A 6 7.53 5.11 -4.93
N ALA A 7 6.59 5.49 -4.07
CA ALA A 7 5.42 6.28 -4.41
C ALA A 7 5.43 7.59 -3.60
N PRO A 8 5.23 8.77 -4.21
CA PRO A 8 5.19 10.02 -3.48
C PRO A 8 3.90 10.16 -2.66
N LEU A 9 4.02 10.78 -1.49
CA LEU A 9 2.87 11.22 -0.71
C LEU A 9 2.22 12.43 -1.39
N ARG A 10 0.97 12.74 -1.00
CA ARG A 10 0.22 13.88 -1.53
C ARG A 10 -0.27 14.82 -0.42
N LEU A 11 -0.32 16.11 -0.73
CA LEU A 11 -1.08 17.10 0.03
C LEU A 11 -2.37 17.43 -0.71
N GLY A 12 -3.49 17.41 0.01
CA GLY A 12 -4.77 17.90 -0.50
C GLY A 12 -4.79 19.42 -0.43
N LEU A 13 -5.02 20.09 -1.56
CA LEU A 13 -5.11 21.55 -1.64
C LEU A 13 -6.57 22.02 -1.55
N ALA A 14 -7.48 21.34 -2.25
CA ALA A 14 -8.92 21.62 -2.21
C ALA A 14 -9.76 20.41 -2.64
N GLY A 15 -11.04 20.43 -2.30
CA GLY A 15 -12.01 19.41 -2.74
C GLY A 15 -12.00 18.09 -1.96
N GLY A 16 -11.24 18.01 -0.86
CA GLY A 16 -11.15 16.81 -0.03
C GLY A 16 -12.52 16.37 0.49
N GLY A 17 -12.83 15.08 0.35
CA GLY A 17 -14.11 14.50 0.72
C GLY A 17 -15.10 14.39 -0.45
N SER A 18 -14.92 15.15 -1.53
CA SER A 18 -15.76 15.00 -2.73
C SER A 18 -15.50 13.69 -3.48
N ASP A 19 -14.36 13.04 -3.23
CA ASP A 19 -13.99 11.72 -3.75
C ASP A 19 -14.60 10.55 -2.97
N VAL A 20 -15.26 10.82 -1.84
CA VAL A 20 -15.79 9.78 -0.96
C VAL A 20 -17.27 9.54 -1.25
N SER A 21 -17.64 8.27 -1.36
CA SER A 21 -19.04 7.84 -1.47
C SER A 21 -19.83 8.21 -0.21
N PRO A 22 -21.12 8.60 -0.32
CA PRO A 22 -21.95 8.58 -1.53
C PRO A 22 -21.83 9.83 -2.41
N TYR A 23 -21.06 10.85 -1.98
CA TYR A 23 -21.01 12.12 -2.70
C TYR A 23 -20.43 11.95 -4.12
N SER A 24 -19.30 11.26 -4.24
CA SER A 24 -18.64 11.00 -5.52
C SER A 24 -19.52 10.19 -6.48
N ASP A 25 -20.29 9.23 -5.96
CA ASP A 25 -21.18 8.39 -6.78
C ASP A 25 -22.38 9.17 -7.32
N ILE A 26 -22.92 10.12 -6.54
CA ILE A 26 -24.13 10.87 -6.89
C ILE A 26 -23.80 12.11 -7.73
N TYR A 27 -22.74 12.84 -7.38
CA TYR A 27 -22.44 14.16 -7.94
C TYR A 27 -21.12 14.23 -8.72
N GLY A 28 -20.28 13.20 -8.64
CA GLY A 28 -18.88 13.27 -9.06
C GLY A 28 -18.01 14.00 -8.04
N GLY A 29 -16.72 13.63 -8.00
CA GLY A 29 -15.72 14.25 -7.12
C GLY A 29 -14.69 15.04 -7.90
N LEU A 30 -14.29 16.21 -7.39
CA LEU A 30 -13.22 17.01 -7.96
C LEU A 30 -12.23 17.39 -6.87
N ILE A 31 -10.98 16.96 -7.03
CA ILE A 31 -9.91 17.19 -6.07
C ILE A 31 -8.77 17.92 -6.74
N LEU A 32 -8.26 18.92 -6.04
CA LEU A 32 -6.97 19.52 -6.32
C LEU A 32 -5.96 19.03 -5.27
N ASN A 33 -4.96 18.27 -5.70
CA ASN A 33 -3.87 17.81 -4.86
C ASN A 33 -2.53 17.92 -5.59
N ALA A 34 -1.44 17.78 -4.85
CA ALA A 34 -0.10 17.72 -5.41
C ALA A 34 0.74 16.68 -4.66
N THR A 35 1.55 15.93 -5.39
CA THR A 35 2.57 15.06 -4.80
C THR A 35 3.70 15.88 -4.21
N ILE A 36 4.24 15.44 -3.08
CA ILE A 36 5.38 16.08 -2.40
C ILE A 36 6.60 15.15 -2.40
N ASN A 37 7.76 15.69 -2.05
CA ASN A 37 9.03 14.97 -2.00
C ASN A 37 9.21 14.06 -0.77
N LEU A 38 8.11 13.58 -0.18
CA LEU A 38 8.07 12.51 0.83
C LEU A 38 7.50 11.25 0.18
N TYR A 39 7.96 10.06 0.56
CA TYR A 39 7.68 8.83 -0.18
C TYR A 39 7.41 7.63 0.72
N ALA A 40 6.58 6.71 0.24
CA ALA A 40 6.53 5.32 0.70
C ALA A 40 7.44 4.46 -0.20
N TYR A 41 8.13 3.49 0.39
CA TYR A 41 9.11 2.65 -0.30
C TYR A 41 8.71 1.19 -0.21
N CYS A 42 8.95 0.43 -1.29
CA CYS A 42 8.77 -1.01 -1.31
C CYS A 42 9.97 -1.67 -2.01
N THR A 43 10.45 -2.77 -1.45
CA THR A 43 11.48 -3.62 -2.07
C THR A 43 10.97 -5.05 -2.04
N ILE A 44 11.01 -5.71 -3.19
CA ILE A 44 10.70 -7.13 -3.33
C ILE A 44 11.97 -7.83 -3.78
N GLU A 45 12.37 -8.84 -3.01
CA GLU A 45 13.49 -9.71 -3.32
C GLU A 45 12.96 -11.14 -3.48
N GLU A 46 13.21 -11.71 -4.65
CA GLU A 46 12.95 -13.12 -4.89
C GLU A 46 14.03 -13.94 -4.19
N THR A 47 13.59 -14.89 -3.37
CA THR A 47 14.45 -15.77 -2.58
C THR A 47 14.15 -17.24 -2.89
N ASN A 48 15.09 -18.13 -2.57
CA ASN A 48 14.95 -19.59 -2.74
C ASN A 48 14.57 -20.30 -1.43
N SER A 49 14.09 -19.57 -0.42
CA SER A 49 13.79 -20.12 0.91
C SER A 49 12.46 -20.89 0.97
N GLY A 50 11.62 -20.79 -0.07
CA GLY A 50 10.26 -21.33 -0.06
C GLY A 50 9.33 -20.58 0.91
N ARG A 51 9.68 -19.34 1.27
CA ARG A 51 8.95 -18.51 2.24
C ARG A 51 8.67 -17.12 1.68
N ILE A 52 7.61 -16.50 2.21
CA ILE A 52 7.27 -15.10 1.97
C ILE A 52 7.58 -14.34 3.26
N GLU A 53 8.49 -13.36 3.18
CA GLU A 53 8.91 -12.55 4.32
C GLU A 53 8.37 -11.13 4.14
N ILE A 54 7.57 -10.69 5.12
CA ILE A 54 7.00 -9.34 5.15
C ILE A 54 7.66 -8.58 6.28
N ASN A 55 8.38 -7.51 5.92
CA ASN A 55 9.01 -6.59 6.86
C ASN A 55 8.50 -5.16 6.59
N ALA A 56 7.42 -4.81 7.26
CA ALA A 56 6.73 -3.52 7.15
C ALA A 56 7.00 -2.67 8.40
N TYR A 57 7.98 -1.78 8.30
CA TYR A 57 8.39 -0.89 9.38
C TYR A 57 7.28 0.10 9.80
N ASP A 58 6.48 0.53 8.84
CA ASP A 58 5.34 1.44 9.01
C ASP A 58 4.18 0.80 9.79
N ALA A 59 3.98 -0.50 9.61
CA ALA A 59 2.97 -1.29 10.32
C ALA A 59 3.53 -2.09 11.52
N GLN A 60 4.82 -1.91 11.85
CA GLN A 60 5.53 -2.67 12.89
C GLN A 60 5.37 -4.20 12.74
N CYS A 61 5.33 -4.69 11.50
CA CYS A 61 5.10 -6.10 11.20
C CYS A 61 6.37 -6.73 10.61
N CYS A 62 6.87 -7.77 11.25
CA CYS A 62 7.97 -8.59 10.75
C CYS A 62 7.57 -10.05 10.86
N LYS A 63 7.10 -10.64 9.77
CA LYS A 63 6.54 -12.00 9.74
C LYS A 63 7.03 -12.79 8.54
N SER A 64 7.08 -14.10 8.73
CA SER A 64 7.52 -15.05 7.71
C SER A 64 6.48 -16.14 7.54
N TYR A 65 6.02 -16.33 6.32
CA TYR A 65 4.98 -17.26 5.91
C TYR A 65 5.57 -18.33 4.99
N LEU A 66 4.92 -19.49 4.89
CA LEU A 66 5.23 -20.45 3.85
C LEU A 66 4.78 -19.89 2.49
N SER A 67 5.50 -20.23 1.43
CA SER A 67 5.08 -19.87 0.08
C SER A 67 3.74 -20.53 -0.23
N MET A 68 2.76 -19.70 -0.57
CA MET A 68 1.39 -20.10 -0.90
C MET A 68 0.83 -19.12 -1.93
N SER A 69 -0.20 -19.53 -2.66
CA SER A 69 -0.83 -18.70 -3.71
C SER A 69 -1.61 -17.51 -3.16
N GLN A 70 -1.99 -17.54 -1.88
CA GLN A 70 -2.78 -16.48 -1.24
C GLN A 70 -2.52 -16.49 0.27
N LEU A 71 -2.29 -15.32 0.88
CA LEU A 71 -2.13 -15.19 2.33
C LEU A 71 -3.46 -14.85 3.01
N GLU A 72 -3.69 -15.34 4.23
CA GLU A 72 -4.87 -14.98 5.01
C GLU A 72 -4.79 -13.55 5.54
N ILE A 73 -5.89 -12.80 5.38
CA ILE A 73 -6.03 -11.42 5.88
C ILE A 73 -6.50 -11.49 7.34
N ASP A 74 -5.52 -11.56 8.24
CA ASP A 74 -5.69 -11.70 9.69
C ASP A 74 -5.68 -10.35 10.45
N GLY A 75 -5.68 -9.24 9.72
CA GLY A 75 -5.56 -7.89 10.29
C GLY A 75 -4.12 -7.38 10.38
N GLU A 76 -3.12 -8.22 10.10
CA GLU A 76 -1.71 -7.82 10.05
C GLU A 76 -1.17 -7.78 8.62
N ALA A 77 -0.48 -6.67 8.30
CA ALA A 77 0.04 -6.41 6.96
C ALA A 77 -1.02 -6.59 5.85
N SER A 78 -2.30 -6.33 6.14
CA SER A 78 -3.43 -6.60 5.24
C SER A 78 -3.28 -5.95 3.87
N LEU A 79 -2.67 -4.76 3.80
CA LEU A 79 -2.40 -4.09 2.53
C LEU A 79 -1.43 -4.87 1.64
N ILE A 80 -0.40 -5.48 2.23
CA ILE A 80 0.61 -6.24 1.49
C ILE A 80 0.05 -7.61 1.10
N LYS A 81 -0.77 -8.22 1.97
CA LYS A 81 -1.40 -9.53 1.72
C LYS A 81 -2.56 -9.50 0.72
N GLY A 82 -3.17 -8.32 0.52
CA GLY A 82 -4.30 -8.14 -0.39
C GLY A 82 -3.93 -7.86 -1.85
N VAL A 83 -2.63 -7.80 -2.17
CA VAL A 83 -2.08 -7.67 -3.53
C VAL A 83 -1.80 -9.05 -4.10
#